data_AF-A0A4D4M2W2-F1
#
_entry.id   AF-A0A4D4M2W2-F1
#
_cell.length_a   1.000
_cell.length_b   1.000
_cell.length_c   1.000
_cell.angle_alpha   90.00
_cell.angle_beta   90.00
_cell.angle_gamma   90.00
#
_symmetry.space_group_name_H-M   'P 1'
#
loop_
_entity.id
_entity.type
_entity.pdbx_description
1 polymer ?
#
loop_
_entity_poly.entity_id
_entity_poly.type
_entity_poly.pdbx_seq_one_letter_code
_entity_poly.pdbx_strand_id
1 'polypeptide(L)' 'MLAPPGLGFAIDQPWFMGALACRGAVGHTGFTGTSLVLDPATDTFLVLLANTVHPRRRPADSGPRAAAGTRLARAVRGT' A
#
# COMPACT_ATOMS: atom_id res chain seq x y z
N MET A 1 -5.36 -2.25 -18.70
CA MET A 1 -4.28 -2.00 -17.73
C MET A 1 -4.31 -0.51 -17.42
N LEU A 2 -4.50 -0.11 -16.16
CA LEU A 2 -4.65 1.31 -15.79
C LEU A 2 -3.39 2.06 -16.21
N ALA A 3 -3.49 2.96 -17.19
CA ALA A 3 -2.39 3.81 -17.61
C ALA A 3 -2.27 5.02 -16.65
N PRO A 4 -1.06 5.51 -16.35
CA PRO A 4 -0.89 6.73 -15.55
C PRO A 4 -1.55 7.95 -16.23
N PRO A 5 -2.14 8.88 -15.46
CA PRO A 5 -2.45 8.78 -14.04
C PRO A 5 -3.67 7.86 -13.84
N GLY A 6 -3.51 6.80 -13.04
CA GLY A 6 -4.62 5.92 -12.69
C GLY A 6 -5.77 6.71 -12.06
N LEU A 7 -6.97 6.13 -11.99
CA LEU A 7 -8.20 6.71 -11.42
C LEU A 7 -8.08 6.98 -9.90
N GLY A 8 -7.12 7.84 -9.50
CA GLY A 8 -6.66 8.03 -8.12
C GLY A 8 -5.57 7.06 -7.67
N PHE A 9 -5.30 5.97 -8.39
CA PHE A 9 -4.35 4.95 -7.95
C PHE A 9 -2.95 5.16 -8.54
N ALA A 10 -1.94 5.09 -7.66
CA ALA A 10 -0.56 4.97 -8.08
C ALA A 10 -0.22 3.51 -8.38
N ILE A 11 0.75 3.28 -9.26
CA ILE A 11 1.20 1.94 -9.70
C ILE A 11 2.58 1.67 -9.13
N ASP A 12 2.80 0.48 -8.58
CA ASP A 12 4.07 -0.06 -8.11
C ASP A 12 4.91 0.97 -7.33
N GLN A 13 4.35 1.49 -6.24
CA GLN A 13 4.99 2.49 -5.39
C GLN A 13 5.55 1.86 -4.11
N PRO A 14 6.87 1.54 -4.04
CA PRO A 14 7.43 0.78 -2.92
C PRO A 14 7.35 1.55 -1.59
N TRP A 15 7.33 2.88 -1.65
CA TRP A 15 7.32 3.75 -0.48
C TRP A 15 6.06 3.60 0.41
N PHE A 16 4.96 3.01 -0.10
CA PHE A 16 3.83 2.60 0.74
C PHE A 16 3.31 1.18 0.47
N MET A 17 3.61 0.59 -0.69
CA MET A 17 3.20 -0.79 -1.01
C MET A 17 4.23 -1.83 -0.56
N GLY A 18 5.46 -1.43 -0.21
CA GLY A 18 6.53 -2.35 0.15
C GLY A 18 6.85 -3.33 -0.97
N ALA A 19 7.09 -4.60 -0.63
CA ALA A 19 7.41 -5.65 -1.60
C ALA A 19 6.24 -6.10 -2.51
N LEU A 20 5.04 -5.51 -2.37
CA LEU A 20 3.95 -5.69 -3.33
C LEU A 20 4.15 -4.85 -4.60
N ALA A 21 4.94 -3.76 -4.55
CA ALA A 21 5.26 -2.93 -5.70
C ALA A 21 6.25 -3.62 -6.64
N CYS A 22 5.78 -4.58 -7.43
CA CYS A 22 6.64 -5.39 -8.29
C CYS A 22 5.99 -5.76 -9.63
N ARG A 23 4.68 -6.05 -9.66
CA ARG A 23 4.01 -6.64 -10.83
C ARG A 23 2.66 -5.99 -11.13
N GLY A 24 2.60 -4.67 -11.11
CA GLY A 24 1.39 -3.92 -11.44
C GLY A 24 0.43 -3.75 -10.26
N ALA A 25 0.97 -3.74 -9.03
CA ALA A 25 0.16 -3.43 -7.86
C ALA A 25 -0.32 -1.98 -7.95
N VAL A 26 -1.58 -1.74 -7.57
CA VAL A 26 -2.18 -0.41 -7.56
C VAL A 26 -2.59 -0.04 -6.15
N GLY A 27 -2.42 1.23 -5.77
CA GLY A 27 -2.79 1.65 -4.43
C GLY A 27 -2.99 3.14 -4.26
N HIS A 28 -3.61 3.49 -3.14
CA HIS A 28 -3.89 4.86 -2.72
C HIS A 28 -3.60 4.98 -1.21
N THR A 29 -3.04 6.12 -0.81
CA THR A 29 -2.85 6.45 0.61
C THR A 29 -3.88 7.46 1.08
N GLY A 30 -4.37 7.32 2.32
CA GLY A 30 -5.24 8.31 2.93
C GLY A 30 -4.49 9.23 3.87
N PHE A 31 -5.09 10.41 4.12
CA PHE A 31 -4.51 11.46 4.94
C PHE A 31 -4.17 11.01 6.37
N THR A 32 -5.04 10.23 7.00
CA THR A 32 -4.91 9.81 8.40
C THR A 32 -3.92 8.67 8.62
N GLY A 33 -3.19 8.22 7.59
CA GLY A 33 -2.31 7.05 7.68
C GLY A 33 -2.86 5.81 7.00
N THR A 34 -4.11 5.83 6.53
CA THR A 34 -4.72 4.69 5.84
C THR A 34 -4.06 4.39 4.50
N SER A 35 -4.25 3.17 3.98
CA SER A 35 -3.90 2.79 2.61
C SER A 35 -4.72 1.61 2.10
N LEU A 36 -4.93 1.58 0.77
CA LEU A 36 -5.46 0.45 0.02
C LEU A 36 -4.42 0.06 -1.04
N VAL A 37 -4.11 -1.24 -1.15
CA VAL A 37 -3.29 -1.81 -2.22
C VAL A 37 -4.00 -3.03 -2.78
N LEU A 38 -4.08 -3.14 -4.10
CA LEU A 38 -4.53 -4.32 -4.82
C LEU A 38 -3.32 -4.90 -5.55
N ASP A 39 -3.04 -6.18 -5.34
CA ASP A 39 -1.96 -6.92 -6.01
C ASP A 39 -2.58 -8.07 -6.85
N PRO A 40 -2.82 -7.83 -8.16
CA PRO A 40 -3.34 -8.85 -9.05
C PRO A 40 -2.40 -10.04 -9.22
N ALA A 41 -1.10 -9.88 -8.98
CA ALA A 41 -0.12 -10.95 -9.21
C ALA A 41 -0.25 -12.08 -8.19
N THR A 42 -0.79 -11.78 -7.01
CA THR A 42 -1.02 -12.75 -5.93
C THR A 42 -2.49 -12.89 -5.56
N ASP A 43 -3.40 -12.29 -6.35
CA ASP A 43 -4.84 -12.21 -6.08
C ASP A 43 -5.16 -11.75 -4.64
N THR A 44 -4.46 -10.71 -4.18
CA THR A 44 -4.62 -10.20 -2.81
C THR A 44 -4.86 -8.71 -2.75
N PHE A 45 -5.39 -8.26 -1.63
CA PHE A 45 -5.50 -6.85 -1.30
C PHE A 45 -5.04 -6.60 0.13
N LEU A 46 -4.51 -5.40 0.36
CA LEU A 46 -4.13 -4.90 1.68
C LEU A 46 -4.92 -3.63 1.98
N VAL A 47 -5.66 -3.63 3.08
CA VAL A 47 -6.25 -2.43 3.67
C VAL A 47 -5.58 -2.18 5.01
N LEU A 48 -4.94 -1.02 5.16
CA LEU A 48 -4.45 -0.56 6.45
C LEU A 48 -5.32 0.60 6.93
N LEU A 49 -5.96 0.42 8.08
CA LEU A 49 -6.72 1.45 8.76
C LEU A 49 -5.88 1.98 9.92
N ALA A 50 -5.24 3.13 9.70
CA ALA A 50 -4.41 3.79 10.70
C ALA A 50 -4.87 5.23 10.93
N ASN A 51 -4.52 5.76 12.11
CA ASN A 51 -4.78 7.14 12.51
C ASN A 51 -3.50 7.78 13.08
N THR A 52 -2.56 8.14 12.20
CA THR A 52 -1.28 8.78 12.55
C THR A 52 -1.43 10.25 12.95
N VAL A 53 -2.63 10.81 12.81
CA VAL A 53 -2.93 12.19 13.20
C VAL A 53 -3.45 12.29 14.64
N HIS A 54 -3.75 11.16 15.28
CA HIS A 54 -4.22 11.13 16.67
C HIS A 54 -3.06 10.90 17.67
N PRO A 55 -3.06 11.59 18.82
CA PRO A 55 -3.89 12.76 19.16
C PRO A 55 -3.37 14.05 18.53
N ARG A 56 -2.14 14.05 17.99
CA ARG A 56 -1.56 15.18 17.25
C ARG A 56 -0.92 14.69 15.96
N ARG A 57 -1.06 15.52 14.92
CA ARG A 57 -0.45 15.28 13.61
C ARG A 57 1.07 15.36 13.70
N ARG A 58 1.71 14.32 13.16
CA ARG A 58 3.15 14.24 12.92
C ARG A 58 3.42 14.37 11.41
N PRO A 59 4.68 14.55 10.98
CA PRO A 59 5.04 14.41 9.57
C PRO A 59 4.50 13.10 8.98
N ALA A 60 4.14 13.13 7.70
CA ALA A 60 3.62 11.95 7.03
C ALA A 60 4.65 10.81 7.04
N ASP A 61 4.22 9.61 7.42
CA ASP A 61 5.05 8.42 7.47
C ASP A 61 4.32 7.27 6.76
N SER A 62 5.01 6.64 5.81
CA SER A 62 4.54 5.46 5.09
C SER A 62 5.31 4.19 5.46
N GLY A 63 6.27 4.25 6.38
CA GLY A 63 7.00 3.10 6.90
C GLY A 63 6.08 1.97 7.35
N PRO A 64 5.05 2.23 8.18
CA PRO A 64 4.08 1.20 8.56
C PRO A 64 3.33 0.58 7.38
N ARG A 65 2.98 1.38 6.35
CA ARG A 65 2.30 0.91 5.14
C ARG A 65 3.21 -0.03 4.33
N ALA A 66 4.43 0.41 4.04
CA ALA A 66 5.41 -0.38 3.29
C ALA A 66 5.79 -1.67 4.04
N ALA A 67 5.89 -1.60 5.37
CA ALA A 67 6.15 -2.77 6.20
C ALA A 67 4.96 -3.75 6.19
N ALA A 68 3.72 -3.27 6.21
CA ALA A 68 2.52 -4.12 6.06
C ALA A 68 2.48 -4.80 4.68
N GLY A 69 2.72 -4.05 3.60
CA GLY A 69 2.81 -4.61 2.24
C GLY A 69 3.89 -5.68 2.12
N THR A 70 5.06 -5.44 2.69
CA THR A 70 6.16 -6.42 2.72
C THR A 70 5.80 -7.69 3.49
N ARG A 71 5.09 -7.56 4.62
CA ARG A 71 4.64 -8.72 5.41
C ARG A 71 3.61 -9.54 4.63
N LEU A 72 2.63 -8.90 3.99
CA LEU A 72 1.66 -9.60 3.16
C LEU A 72 2.34 -10.32 1.99
N ALA A 73 3.21 -9.62 1.25
CA ALA A 73 3.96 -10.19 0.13
C ALA A 73 4.79 -11.43 0.52
N ARG A 74 5.28 -11.50 1.77
CA ARG A 74 5.99 -12.68 2.28
C ARG A 74 5.03 -13.80 2.68
N ALA A 75 3.91 -13.46 3.30
CA ALA A 75 2.92 -14.43 3.76
C ALA A 75 2.30 -15.21 2.58
N VAL A 76 2.02 -14.54 1.47
CA VAL A 76 1.35 -15.14 0.30
C VAL A 76 2.29 -15.85 -0.68
N ARG A 77 3.62 -15.71 -0.53
CA ARG A 77 4.60 -16.43 -1.35
C ARG A 77 4.90 -17.84 -0.82
N GLY A 78 4.45 -18.16 0.39
CA GLY A 78 4.61 -19.47 1.01
C GLY A 78 3.41 -20.41 0.82
N THR A 79 2.38 -19.97 0.10
CA THR A 79 1.17 -20.73 -0.26
C THR A 79 1.19 -21.05 -1.74
#